data_AF-A0A6G3XLH6-F1
#
_entry.id   AF-A0A6G3XLH6-F1
#
_cell.length_a   1.000
_cell.length_b   1.000
_cell.length_c   1.000
_cell.angle_alpha   90.00
_cell.angle_beta   90.00
_cell.angle_gamma   90.00
#
_symmetry.space_group_name_H-M   'P 1'
#
loop_
_entity.id
_entity.type
_entity.pdbx_description
1 polymer ?
#
loop_
_entity_poly.entity_id
_entity_poly.type
_entity_poly.pdbx_seq_one_letter_code
_entity_poly.pdbx_strand_id
1 'polypeptide(L)'
;RRASRDSMAAALRRVRSLAGLTALNSAVSGVFLAGIALLAARHALEGRLSVGEFVAAIGLAQVVSGPMRTLGFFGASLAAKRGSARRLAELLAEPHRVTHRPQPDGLPSSDALFALRYGQVTITARPGELIGVRAEGAAAEELAALASCRTAAEPGSYVLAGRDAAALSPHEARRTVYAPPHDAAVFT
;
A
#
# COMPACT_ATOMS: atom_id res chain seq x y z
N ARG A 1 1.99 -12.44 22.08
CA ARG A 1 3.33 -12.12 22.66
C ARG A 1 4.51 -12.37 21.69
N ARG A 2 4.56 -13.48 20.94
CA ARG A 2 5.64 -13.74 19.95
C ARG A 2 5.67 -12.71 18.80
N ALA A 3 4.51 -12.44 18.18
CA ALA A 3 4.38 -11.42 17.14
C ALA A 3 4.92 -10.02 17.56
N SER A 4 4.62 -9.61 18.79
CA SER A 4 5.13 -8.33 19.35
C SER A 4 6.66 -8.32 19.52
N ARG A 5 7.25 -9.44 19.95
CA ARG A 5 8.72 -9.59 20.04
C ARG A 5 9.39 -9.63 18.68
N ASP A 6 8.77 -10.26 17.69
CA ASP A 6 9.30 -10.32 16.33
C ASP A 6 9.27 -8.94 15.66
N SER A 7 8.19 -8.17 15.85
CA SER A 7 8.10 -6.78 15.41
C SER A 7 9.16 -5.89 16.08
N MET A 8 9.38 -6.05 17.40
CA MET A 8 10.40 -5.31 18.14
C MET A 8 11.82 -5.67 17.65
N ALA A 9 12.12 -6.95 17.46
CA ALA A 9 13.41 -7.40 16.95
C ALA A 9 13.67 -6.90 15.52
N ALA A 10 12.64 -6.90 14.66
CA ALA A 10 12.72 -6.33 13.33
C ALA A 10 12.95 -4.82 13.35
N ALA A 11 12.29 -4.08 14.25
CA ALA A 11 12.50 -2.65 14.44
C ALA A 11 13.94 -2.35 14.91
N LEU A 12 14.44 -3.09 15.91
CA LEU A 12 15.80 -2.93 16.43
C LEU A 12 16.87 -3.21 15.37
N ARG A 13 16.68 -4.23 14.52
CA ARG A 13 17.59 -4.49 13.39
C ARG A 13 17.62 -3.32 12.41
N ARG A 14 16.45 -2.77 12.05
CA ARG A 14 16.39 -1.59 11.16
C ARG A 14 17.09 -0.37 11.77
N VAL A 15 16.85 -0.09 13.05
CA VAL A 15 17.49 1.04 13.76
C VAL A 15 19.01 0.87 13.76
N ARG A 16 19.53 -0.33 14.03
CA ARG A 16 20.97 -0.61 14.00
C ARG A 16 21.58 -0.41 12.61
N SER A 17 20.92 -0.89 11.56
CA SER A 17 21.40 -0.69 10.19
C SER A 17 21.40 0.78 9.78
N LEU A 18 20.38 1.54 10.15
CA LEU A 18 20.30 2.98 9.87
C LEU A 18 21.37 3.77 10.64
N ALA A 19 21.56 3.45 11.92
CA ALA A 19 22.61 4.05 12.75
C ALA A 19 24.00 3.75 12.19
N GLY A 20 24.25 2.51 11.75
CA GLY A 20 25.50 2.12 11.10
C GLY A 20 25.78 2.88 9.81
N LEU A 21 24.77 3.01 8.93
CA LEU A 21 24.89 3.79 7.69
C LEU A 21 25.16 5.28 7.97
N THR A 22 24.48 5.84 8.98
CA THR A 22 24.66 7.24 9.38
C THR A 22 26.05 7.50 9.95
N ALA A 23 26.54 6.59 10.80
CA ALA A 23 27.89 6.67 11.38
C ALA A 23 28.96 6.55 10.30
N LEU A 24 28.83 5.59 9.38
CA LEU A 24 29.75 5.42 8.26
C LEU A 24 29.81 6.66 7.37
N ASN A 25 28.64 7.21 7.01
CA ASN A 25 28.57 8.38 6.14
C ASN A 25 29.13 9.65 6.82
N SER A 26 28.91 9.79 8.13
CA SER A 26 29.51 10.86 8.93
C SER A 26 31.02 10.69 9.05
N ALA A 27 31.51 9.47 9.23
CA ALA A 27 32.94 9.17 9.28
C ALA A 27 33.63 9.48 7.94
N VAL A 28 33.04 9.09 6.81
CA VAL A 28 33.56 9.42 5.46
C VAL A 28 33.67 10.94 5.28
N SER A 29 32.63 11.67 5.67
CA SER A 29 32.62 13.14 5.58
C SER A 29 33.67 13.78 6.50
N GLY A 30 33.85 13.25 7.71
CA GLY A 30 34.86 13.71 8.66
C GLY A 30 36.29 13.42 8.19
N VAL A 31 36.54 12.22 7.64
CA VAL A 31 37.85 11.85 7.07
C VAL A 31 38.19 12.73 5.87
N PHE A 32 37.22 13.05 5.02
CA PHE A 32 37.42 13.97 3.91
C PHE A 32 37.84 15.37 4.39
N LEU A 33 37.13 15.92 5.38
CA LEU A 33 37.46 17.23 5.97
C LEU A 33 38.83 17.22 6.64
N ALA A 34 39.14 16.17 7.41
CA ALA A 34 40.44 16.00 8.05
C ALA A 34 41.56 15.92 7.00
N GLY A 35 41.34 15.21 5.89
CA GLY A 35 42.28 15.12 4.77
C GLY A 35 42.57 16.49 4.15
N ILE A 36 41.53 17.31 3.89
CA ILE A 36 41.72 18.67 3.35
C ILE A 36 42.48 19.55 4.35
N ALA A 37 42.11 19.51 5.63
CA ALA A 37 42.79 20.29 6.66
C ALA A 37 44.27 19.91 6.79
N LEU A 38 44.60 18.62 6.73
CA LEU A 38 45.98 18.14 6.79
C LEU A 38 46.80 18.63 5.58
N LEU A 39 46.22 18.55 4.38
CA LEU A 39 46.86 18.99 3.14
C LEU A 39 47.12 20.51 3.14
N ALA A 40 46.13 21.28 3.58
CA ALA A 40 46.22 22.72 3.68
C ALA A 40 47.25 23.15 4.75
N ALA A 41 47.29 22.47 5.90
CA ALA A 41 48.27 22.74 6.96
C ALA A 41 49.70 22.45 6.50
N ARG A 42 49.90 21.35 5.76
CA ARG A 42 51.20 21.01 5.19
C ARG A 42 51.68 22.08 4.19
N HIS A 43 50.81 22.57 3.32
CA HIS A 43 51.16 23.62 2.36
C HIS A 43 51.41 24.99 3.01
N ALA A 44 50.72 25.30 4.11
CA ALA A 44 51.00 26.48 4.92
C ALA A 44 52.39 26.41 5.57
N LEU A 45 52.78 25.24 6.11
CA LEU A 45 54.12 25.00 6.67
C LEU A 45 55.24 25.10 5.62
N GLU A 46 54.96 24.72 4.38
CA GLU A 46 55.88 24.86 3.23
C GLU A 46 55.96 26.32 2.70
N GLY A 47 55.23 27.27 3.30
CA GLY A 47 55.19 28.68 2.90
C GLY A 47 54.47 28.95 1.58
N ARG A 48 53.74 27.96 1.04
CA ARG A 48 53.05 28.02 -0.25
C ARG A 48 51.63 28.60 -0.16
N LEU A 49 51.08 28.71 1.05
CA LEU A 49 49.76 29.27 1.35
C LEU A 49 49.86 30.28 2.47
N SER A 50 49.19 31.42 2.30
CA SER A 50 48.95 32.37 3.38
C SER A 50 47.90 31.86 4.37
N VAL A 51 47.86 32.45 5.56
CA VAL A 51 46.84 32.14 6.59
C VAL A 51 45.42 32.40 6.07
N GLY A 52 45.23 33.45 5.26
CA GLY A 52 43.92 33.77 4.67
C GLY A 52 43.44 32.71 3.67
N GLU A 53 44.34 32.20 2.83
CA GLU A 53 44.03 31.14 1.87
C GLU A 53 43.75 29.80 2.56
N PHE A 54 44.42 29.51 3.67
CA PHE A 54 44.13 28.35 4.51
C PHE A 54 42.70 28.40 5.08
N VAL A 55 42.29 29.54 5.66
CA VAL A 55 40.93 29.73 6.19
C VAL A 55 39.89 29.63 5.08
N ALA A 56 40.16 30.21 3.90
CA ALA A 56 39.27 30.12 2.74
C ALA A 56 39.10 28.67 2.25
N ALA A 57 40.19 27.89 2.19
CA ALA A 57 40.14 26.48 1.79
C ALA A 57 39.32 25.62 2.76
N ILE A 58 39.48 25.82 4.08
CA ILE A 58 38.67 25.12 5.09
C ILE A 58 37.19 25.53 4.98
N GLY A 59 36.91 26.82 4.79
CA GLY A 59 35.54 27.31 4.58
C GLY A 59 34.84 26.64 3.39
N LEU A 60 35.54 26.55 2.25
CA LEU A 60 35.03 25.85 1.06
C LEU A 60 34.84 24.34 1.31
N ALA A 61 35.75 23.70 2.04
CA ALA A 61 35.62 22.29 2.42
C ALA A 61 34.38 22.03 3.29
N GLN A 62 34.04 22.93 4.21
CA GLN A 62 32.84 22.82 5.04
C GLN A 62 31.56 22.90 4.22
N VAL A 63 31.52 23.71 3.17
CA VAL A 63 30.36 23.79 2.25
C VAL A 63 30.12 22.44 1.53
N VAL A 64 31.18 21.73 1.14
CA VAL A 64 31.09 20.45 0.42
C VAL A 64 30.63 19.28 1.32
N SER A 65 30.81 19.39 2.65
CA SER A 65 30.48 18.33 3.61
C SER A 65 28.98 17.99 3.65
N GLY A 66 28.09 18.98 3.48
CA GLY A 66 26.64 18.76 3.43
C GLY A 66 26.18 17.90 2.23
N PRO A 67 26.55 18.29 0.99
CA PRO A 67 26.28 17.50 -0.20
C PRO A 67 26.84 16.07 -0.14
N MET A 68 28.06 15.88 0.37
CA MET A 68 28.67 14.55 0.51
C MET A 68 27.85 13.63 1.41
N ARG A 69 27.36 14.12 2.56
CA ARG A 69 26.44 13.36 3.41
C ARG A 69 25.16 12.97 2.68
N THR A 70 24.58 13.87 1.89
CA THR A 70 23.34 13.58 1.15
C THR A 70 23.57 12.50 0.08
N LEU A 71 24.69 12.56 -0.65
CA LEU A 71 25.07 11.56 -1.63
C LEU A 71 25.27 10.17 -1.02
N GLY A 72 25.80 10.08 0.20
CA GLY A 72 25.95 8.81 0.91
C GLY A 72 24.62 8.07 1.16
N PHE A 73 23.50 8.79 1.25
CA PHE A 73 22.16 8.18 1.40
C PHE A 73 21.42 7.96 0.07
N PHE A 74 21.96 8.45 -1.04
CA PHE A 74 21.27 8.43 -2.33
C PHE A 74 20.94 7.01 -2.79
N GLY A 75 21.90 6.08 -2.70
CA GLY A 75 21.71 4.68 -3.12
C GLY A 75 20.60 3.98 -2.33
N ALA A 76 20.63 4.10 -0.99
CA ALA A 76 19.60 3.53 -0.12
C ALA A 76 18.21 4.14 -0.40
N SER A 77 18.15 5.45 -0.62
CA SER A 77 16.91 6.16 -0.94
C SER A 77 16.34 5.72 -2.29
N LEU A 78 17.19 5.55 -3.30
CA LEU A 78 16.77 5.09 -4.62
C LEU A 78 16.25 3.65 -4.55
N ALA A 79 16.92 2.76 -3.82
CA ALA A 79 16.48 1.38 -3.62
C ALA A 79 15.09 1.34 -2.93
N ALA A 80 14.89 2.13 -1.87
CA ALA A 80 13.60 2.23 -1.18
C ALA A 80 12.48 2.72 -2.11
N LYS A 81 12.75 3.77 -2.89
CA LYS A 81 11.80 4.30 -3.89
C LYS A 81 11.44 3.26 -4.95
N ARG A 82 12.44 2.55 -5.51
CA ARG A 82 12.21 1.46 -6.48
C ARG A 82 11.38 0.33 -5.88
N GLY A 83 11.66 -0.06 -4.63
CA GLY A 83 10.86 -1.06 -3.92
C GLY A 83 9.39 -0.63 -3.75
N SER A 84 9.14 0.64 -3.45
CA SER A 84 7.78 1.18 -3.36
C SER A 84 7.08 1.21 -4.71
N ALA A 85 7.78 1.69 -5.75
CA ALA A 85 7.25 1.71 -7.11
C ALA A 85 6.88 0.30 -7.61
N ARG A 86 7.70 -0.71 -7.29
CA ARG A 86 7.42 -2.11 -7.64
C ARG A 86 6.13 -2.61 -7.01
N ARG A 87 5.91 -2.37 -5.71
CA ARG A 87 4.67 -2.78 -5.03
C ARG A 87 3.43 -2.08 -5.57
N LEU A 88 3.56 -0.80 -5.94
CA LEU A 88 2.47 -0.08 -6.60
C LEU A 88 2.17 -0.66 -7.98
N ALA A 89 3.21 -0.99 -8.75
CA ALA A 89 3.04 -1.64 -10.05
C ALA A 89 2.38 -3.03 -9.91
N GLU A 90 2.80 -3.83 -8.92
CA GLU A 90 2.18 -5.11 -8.57
C GLU A 90 0.68 -4.93 -8.22
N LEU A 91 0.35 -3.96 -7.37
CA LEU A 91 -1.04 -3.66 -7.00
C LEU A 91 -1.90 -3.21 -8.18
N LEU A 92 -1.35 -2.36 -9.05
CA LEU A 92 -2.06 -1.85 -10.24
C LEU A 92 -2.23 -2.93 -11.33
N ALA A 93 -1.35 -3.93 -11.35
CA ALA A 93 -1.43 -5.06 -12.27
C ALA A 93 -2.38 -6.17 -11.78
N GLU A 94 -2.81 -6.14 -10.52
CA GLU A 94 -3.72 -7.15 -9.97
C GLU A 94 -5.07 -7.12 -10.71
N PRO A 95 -5.57 -8.28 -11.19
CA PRO A 95 -6.87 -8.34 -11.83
C PRO A 95 -7.99 -7.94 -10.87
N HIS A 96 -9.00 -7.27 -11.41
CA HIS A 96 -10.18 -6.90 -10.62
C HIS A 96 -10.91 -8.17 -10.17
N ARG A 97 -11.19 -8.28 -8.87
CA ARG A 97 -11.90 -9.42 -8.28
C ARG A 97 -13.29 -9.64 -8.86
N VAL A 98 -13.95 -8.57 -9.29
CA VAL A 98 -15.24 -8.61 -10.00
C VAL A 98 -15.07 -7.86 -11.30
N THR A 99 -15.19 -8.56 -12.41
CA THR A 99 -15.16 -7.99 -13.75
C THR A 99 -16.59 -7.80 -14.24
N HIS A 100 -16.87 -6.66 -14.86
CA HIS A 100 -18.15 -6.39 -15.49
C HIS A 100 -18.04 -6.63 -16.99
N ARG A 101 -18.96 -7.42 -17.55
CA ARG A 101 -19.18 -7.47 -18.99
C ARG A 101 -20.49 -6.73 -19.26
N PRO A 102 -20.48 -5.57 -19.95
CA PRO A 102 -21.71 -4.87 -20.27
C PRO A 102 -22.60 -5.76 -21.13
N GLN A 103 -23.80 -6.04 -20.62
CA GLN A 103 -24.88 -6.68 -21.35
C GLN A 103 -25.98 -5.63 -21.56
N PRO A 104 -26.68 -5.61 -22.72
CA PRO A 104 -27.71 -4.61 -22.99
C PRO A 104 -28.74 -4.52 -21.88
N ASP A 105 -29.15 -3.29 -21.58
CA ASP A 105 -30.12 -2.96 -20.53
C ASP A 105 -31.44 -3.68 -20.78
N GLY A 106 -31.73 -4.68 -19.94
CA GLY A 106 -33.09 -5.17 -19.73
C GLY A 106 -33.77 -4.31 -18.67
N LEU A 107 -34.99 -3.86 -18.95
CA LEU A 107 -35.81 -3.17 -17.94
C LEU A 107 -36.03 -4.12 -16.75
N PRO A 108 -35.89 -3.64 -15.50
CA PRO A 108 -36.18 -4.46 -14.33
C PRO A 108 -37.65 -4.87 -14.34
N SER A 109 -37.92 -6.16 -14.13
CA SER A 109 -39.29 -6.66 -14.03
C SER A 109 -39.89 -6.28 -12.67
N SER A 110 -41.12 -5.77 -12.62
CA SER A 110 -41.80 -5.43 -11.36
C SER A 110 -42.18 -6.65 -10.52
N ASP A 111 -42.20 -7.83 -11.14
CA ASP A 111 -42.50 -9.12 -10.49
C ASP A 111 -41.22 -9.83 -10.00
N ALA A 112 -40.11 -9.08 -9.92
CA ALA A 112 -38.81 -9.68 -9.76
C ALA A 112 -38.55 -10.25 -8.38
N LEU A 113 -38.37 -11.57 -8.38
CA LEU A 113 -37.84 -12.36 -7.27
C LEU A 113 -36.34 -12.05 -7.08
N PHE A 114 -35.93 -11.78 -5.84
CA PHE A 114 -34.55 -11.97 -5.42
C PHE A 114 -34.30 -13.46 -5.30
N ALA A 115 -33.28 -14.01 -5.95
CA ALA A 115 -32.92 -15.41 -5.81
C ALA A 115 -31.41 -15.56 -5.69
N LEU A 116 -30.92 -16.14 -4.59
CA LEU A 116 -29.51 -16.33 -4.31
C LEU A 116 -29.23 -17.79 -3.99
N ARG A 117 -28.37 -18.43 -4.76
CA ARG A 117 -27.93 -19.81 -4.56
C ARG A 117 -26.58 -19.82 -3.84
N TYR A 118 -26.53 -20.50 -2.70
CA TYR A 118 -25.30 -20.71 -1.92
C TYR A 118 -25.19 -22.20 -1.57
N GLY A 119 -24.22 -22.88 -2.18
CA GLY A 119 -24.11 -24.34 -2.11
C GLY A 119 -25.37 -25.03 -2.63
N GLN A 120 -26.04 -25.80 -1.78
CA GLN A 120 -27.30 -26.52 -2.10
C GLN A 120 -28.56 -25.72 -1.72
N VAL A 121 -28.41 -24.54 -1.11
CA VAL A 121 -29.53 -23.73 -0.63
C VAL A 121 -29.82 -22.63 -1.63
N THR A 122 -31.11 -22.41 -1.91
CA THR A 122 -31.58 -21.26 -2.68
C THR A 122 -32.46 -20.40 -1.79
N ILE A 123 -32.06 -19.15 -1.62
CA ILE A 123 -32.79 -18.13 -0.86
C ILE A 123 -33.57 -17.31 -1.87
N THR A 124 -34.90 -17.30 -1.77
CA THR A 124 -35.75 -16.51 -2.66
C THR A 124 -36.62 -15.55 -1.87
N ALA A 125 -36.71 -14.29 -2.28
CA ALA A 125 -37.58 -13.30 -1.64
C ALA A 125 -38.38 -12.51 -2.68
N ARG A 126 -39.67 -12.33 -2.43
CA ARG A 126 -40.55 -11.47 -3.23
C ARG A 126 -40.54 -10.03 -2.71
N PRO A 127 -40.96 -9.05 -3.53
CA PRO A 127 -41.18 -7.69 -3.05
C PRO A 127 -42.09 -7.65 -1.82
N GLY A 128 -41.62 -7.04 -0.73
CA GLY A 128 -42.37 -6.94 0.55
C GLY A 128 -42.23 -8.15 1.48
N GLU A 129 -41.52 -9.20 1.07
CA GLU A 129 -41.27 -10.38 1.91
C GLU A 129 -40.05 -10.17 2.82
N LEU A 130 -40.14 -10.67 4.06
CA LEU A 130 -39.03 -10.64 5.02
C LEU A 130 -38.59 -12.06 5.34
N ILE A 131 -37.31 -12.34 5.09
CA ILE A 131 -36.73 -13.67 5.26
C ILE A 131 -35.53 -13.59 6.20
N GLY A 132 -35.56 -14.42 7.24
CA GLY A 132 -34.42 -14.61 8.13
C GLY A 132 -33.49 -15.70 7.61
N VAL A 133 -32.22 -15.37 7.41
CA VAL A 133 -31.18 -16.35 7.06
C VAL A 133 -30.17 -16.40 8.19
N ARG A 134 -29.99 -17.59 8.79
CA ARG A 134 -28.99 -17.84 9.83
C ARG A 134 -27.79 -18.54 9.22
N ALA A 135 -26.62 -17.91 9.29
CA ALA A 135 -25.33 -18.46 8.90
C ALA A 135 -24.29 -18.10 9.97
N GLU A 136 -23.21 -18.89 10.06
CA GLU A 136 -22.16 -18.71 11.06
C GLU A 136 -20.78 -18.60 10.40
N GLY A 137 -19.89 -17.81 11.00
CA GLY A 137 -18.50 -17.65 10.56
C GLY A 137 -18.37 -17.21 9.10
N ALA A 138 -17.49 -17.88 8.36
CA ALA A 138 -17.17 -17.58 6.96
C ALA A 138 -18.40 -17.58 6.03
N ALA A 139 -19.40 -18.43 6.29
CA ALA A 139 -20.59 -18.51 5.46
C ALA A 139 -21.42 -17.22 5.51
N ALA A 140 -21.50 -16.57 6.68
CA ALA A 140 -22.20 -15.28 6.81
C ALA A 140 -21.47 -14.17 6.06
N GLU A 141 -20.13 -14.14 6.13
CA GLU A 141 -19.30 -13.19 5.39
C GLU A 141 -19.40 -13.38 3.88
N GLU A 142 -19.34 -14.62 3.41
CA GLU A 142 -19.47 -14.99 2.01
C GLU A 142 -20.85 -14.64 1.45
N LEU A 143 -21.93 -14.95 2.19
CA LEU A 143 -23.29 -14.57 1.81
C LEU A 143 -23.44 -13.05 1.68
N ALA A 144 -22.94 -12.28 2.66
CA ALA A 144 -22.99 -10.82 2.60
C ALA A 144 -22.12 -10.26 1.45
N ALA A 145 -20.96 -10.85 1.19
CA ALA A 145 -20.09 -10.48 0.08
C ALA A 145 -20.73 -10.79 -1.29
N LEU A 146 -21.39 -11.95 -1.42
CA LEU A 146 -22.07 -12.35 -2.64
C LEU A 146 -23.31 -11.47 -2.89
N ALA A 147 -24.14 -11.24 -1.86
CA ALA A 147 -25.33 -10.39 -1.97
C ALA A 147 -25.01 -8.94 -2.40
N SER A 148 -23.86 -8.41 -1.96
CA SER A 148 -23.36 -7.07 -2.33
C SER A 148 -22.45 -7.04 -3.57
N CYS A 149 -22.30 -8.16 -4.29
CA CYS A 149 -21.39 -8.30 -5.43
C CYS A 149 -19.96 -7.80 -5.11
N ARG A 150 -19.42 -8.16 -3.93
CA ARG A 150 -17.99 -8.01 -3.59
C ARG A 150 -17.16 -9.20 -4.09
N THR A 151 -17.83 -10.32 -4.35
CA THR A 151 -17.32 -11.49 -5.06
C THR A 151 -18.09 -11.67 -6.37
N ALA A 152 -17.46 -12.27 -7.37
CA ALA A 152 -18.12 -12.57 -8.63
C ALA A 152 -19.16 -13.66 -8.39
N ALA A 153 -20.40 -13.44 -8.85
CA ALA A 153 -21.44 -14.45 -8.86
C ALA A 153 -21.21 -15.40 -10.04
N GLU A 154 -21.47 -16.69 -9.83
CA GLU A 154 -21.55 -17.63 -10.95
C GLU A 154 -22.81 -17.33 -11.79
N PRO A 155 -22.77 -17.46 -13.13
CA PRO A 155 -23.94 -17.30 -13.96
C PRO A 155 -25.13 -18.13 -13.47
N GLY A 156 -26.29 -17.50 -13.33
CA GLY A 156 -27.54 -18.09 -12.84
C GLY A 156 -27.57 -18.41 -11.34
N SER A 157 -26.52 -18.11 -10.58
CA SER A 157 -26.52 -18.31 -9.12
C SER A 157 -27.20 -17.19 -8.35
N TYR A 158 -27.32 -16.00 -8.94
CA TYR A 158 -27.87 -14.84 -8.27
C TYR A 158 -28.69 -13.99 -9.23
N VAL A 159 -29.98 -13.86 -8.98
CA VAL A 159 -30.92 -13.02 -9.74
C VAL A 159 -31.37 -11.85 -8.89
N LEU A 160 -31.27 -10.66 -9.48
CA LEU A 160 -31.65 -9.39 -8.87
C LEU A 160 -32.49 -8.58 -9.86
N ALA A 161 -33.71 -8.19 -9.45
CA ALA A 161 -34.64 -7.44 -10.31
C ALA A 161 -34.91 -8.11 -11.68
N GLY A 162 -34.85 -9.45 -11.74
CA GLY A 162 -35.02 -10.23 -12.98
C GLY A 162 -33.78 -10.31 -13.87
N ARG A 163 -32.64 -9.77 -13.44
CA ARG A 163 -31.34 -9.84 -14.14
C ARG A 163 -30.37 -10.73 -13.38
N ASP A 164 -29.53 -11.46 -14.10
CA ASP A 164 -28.43 -12.20 -13.51
C ASP A 164 -27.37 -11.22 -12.98
N ALA A 165 -27.00 -11.35 -11.71
CA ALA A 165 -25.98 -10.52 -11.08
C ALA A 165 -24.59 -10.70 -11.70
N ALA A 166 -24.31 -11.83 -12.35
CA ALA A 166 -23.09 -12.03 -13.13
C ALA A 166 -22.98 -11.08 -14.33
N ALA A 167 -24.11 -10.54 -14.82
CA ALA A 167 -24.19 -9.57 -15.90
C ALA A 167 -24.34 -8.12 -15.41
N LEU A 168 -24.45 -7.90 -14.10
CA LEU A 168 -24.58 -6.56 -13.51
C LEU A 168 -23.20 -6.01 -13.16
N SER A 169 -23.02 -4.70 -13.32
CA SER A 169 -21.90 -4.03 -12.70
C SER A 169 -22.06 -4.04 -11.17
N PRO A 170 -20.96 -4.08 -10.39
CA PRO A 170 -21.04 -3.99 -8.94
C PRO A 170 -21.78 -2.74 -8.45
N HIS A 171 -21.72 -1.64 -9.22
CA HIS A 171 -22.43 -0.42 -8.91
C HIS A 171 -23.95 -0.58 -9.06
N GLU A 172 -24.42 -1.18 -10.16
CA GLU A 172 -25.85 -1.43 -10.37
C GLU A 172 -26.42 -2.37 -9.31
N ALA A 173 -25.72 -3.46 -8.99
CA ALA A 173 -26.17 -4.39 -7.97
C ALA A 173 -26.30 -3.72 -6.59
N ARG A 174 -25.32 -2.89 -6.21
CA ARG A 174 -25.29 -2.20 -4.90
C ARG A 174 -26.27 -1.04 -4.78
N ARG A 175 -26.84 -0.55 -5.89
CA ARG A 175 -27.96 0.41 -5.85
C ARG A 175 -29.28 -0.24 -5.44
N THR A 176 -29.40 -1.55 -5.65
CA THR A 176 -30.62 -2.31 -5.36
C THR A 176 -30.49 -3.15 -4.08
N VAL A 177 -29.29 -3.67 -3.78
CA VAL A 177 -29.02 -4.48 -2.59
C VAL A 177 -28.03 -3.80 -1.66
N TYR A 178 -28.47 -3.60 -0.42
CA TYR A 178 -27.63 -3.15 0.68
C TYR A 178 -27.30 -4.33 1.60
N ALA A 179 -26.04 -4.78 1.54
CA ALA A 179 -25.50 -5.84 2.41
C ALA A 179 -24.11 -5.42 2.94
N PRO A 180 -24.06 -4.60 4.02
CA PRO A 180 -22.80 -4.14 4.58
C PRO A 180 -21.99 -5.34 5.11
N PRO A 181 -20.65 -5.21 5.18
CA PRO A 181 -19.84 -6.22 5.86
C PRO A 181 -20.21 -6.25 7.35
N HIS A 182 -19.94 -7.37 8.01
CA HIS A 182 -20.24 -7.55 9.44
C HIS A 182 -19.46 -6.53 10.30
N ASP A 183 -18.24 -6.20 9.88
CA ASP A 183 -17.44 -5.15 10.50
C ASP A 183 -17.87 -3.77 10.00
N ALA A 184 -18.43 -2.97 10.90
CA ALA A 184 -18.75 -1.58 10.63
C ALA A 184 -17.48 -0.71 10.72
N ALA A 185 -17.30 0.17 9.74
CA ALA A 185 -16.27 1.21 9.77
C ALA A 185 -16.91 2.59 9.98
N VAL A 186 -16.31 3.42 10.84
CA VAL A 186 -16.65 4.84 11.00
C VAL A 186 -15.58 5.65 10.30
N PHE A 187 -15.98 6.60 9.45
CA PHE A 187 -15.05 7.48 8.76
C PHE A 187 -14.75 8.70 9.65
N THR A 188 -13.48 9.11 9.68
CA THR A 188 -12.97 10.32 10.37
C THR A 188 -12.42 11.32 9.37
#